data_AF-A0A1X7U5P0-F1
#
_entry.id   AF-A0A1X7U5P0-F1
#
_cell.length_a   1.000
_cell.length_b   1.000
_cell.length_c   1.000
_cell.angle_alpha   90.00
_cell.angle_beta   90.00
_cell.angle_gamma   90.00
#
_symmetry.space_group_name_H-M   'P 1'
#
loop_
_entity.id
_entity.type
_entity.pdbx_description
1 polymer ?
#
loop_
_entity_poly.entity_id
_entity_poly.type
_entity_poly.pdbx_seq_one_letter_code
_entity_poly.pdbx_strand_id
1 'polypeptide(L)'
;MSSSQEVVASLSHSLPLFIIEEYEKLLAIINIKLPPNPSQGPSHRFWDLFNAHAAQKGSSLEVAVTYLYTILNGLEWKELAKLKAFIKNDVKVDVKVTEALTRVKNDLPKRIIDLGDQLGEYQLSRYRLAVSVLTNRDLISPGVPFNEVYEDILLKKCGSYPVAIAFIIGVLERSGWGDTRRLKPFADRSVDFNTRFSKVDLCLTVADYYGNMSDRDFSSAKVYTSAVHLKNLSVSNKNRIEFTLLLMKRNVISVGDVSKIEDKVRYPIFFKEYKKRTEKQQQDTHLYTTTTELSESTGNNL
;
A
#
# COMPACT_ATOMS: atom_id res chain seq x y z
N MET A 1 18.23 5.49 -26.94
CA MET A 1 17.64 6.46 -25.99
C MET A 1 18.75 6.98 -25.10
N SER A 2 18.65 8.19 -24.54
CA SER A 2 19.62 8.62 -23.53
C SER A 2 19.41 7.87 -22.21
N SER A 3 20.44 7.77 -21.36
CA SER A 3 20.33 7.11 -20.05
C SER A 3 19.27 7.74 -19.14
N SER A 4 19.03 9.05 -19.26
CA SER A 4 17.94 9.73 -18.55
C SER A 4 16.55 9.33 -19.06
N GLN A 5 16.38 9.14 -20.36
CA GLN A 5 15.11 8.68 -20.95
C GLN A 5 14.76 7.26 -20.51
N GLU A 6 15.75 6.36 -20.39
CA GLU A 6 15.53 5.00 -19.90
C GLU A 6 15.07 4.99 -18.43
N VAL A 7 15.66 5.83 -17.59
CA VAL A 7 15.24 5.99 -16.18
C VAL A 7 13.82 6.52 -16.10
N VAL A 8 13.48 7.54 -16.89
CA VAL A 8 12.12 8.13 -16.89
C VAL A 8 11.08 7.17 -17.47
N ALA A 9 11.43 6.39 -18.50
CA ALA A 9 10.57 5.35 -19.05
C ALA A 9 10.28 4.28 -18.00
N SER A 10 11.31 3.80 -17.28
CA SER A 10 11.14 2.86 -16.17
C SER A 10 10.25 3.44 -15.06
N LEU A 11 10.43 4.71 -14.70
CA LEU A 11 9.59 5.40 -13.71
C LEU A 11 8.13 5.49 -14.16
N SER A 12 7.86 5.72 -15.45
CA SER A 12 6.49 5.84 -15.96
C SER A 12 5.60 4.63 -15.63
N HIS A 13 6.22 3.45 -15.49
CA HIS A 13 5.53 2.20 -15.15
C HIS A 13 5.35 1.99 -13.64
N SER A 14 6.12 2.68 -12.79
CA SER A 14 6.00 2.58 -11.33
C SER A 14 5.19 3.70 -10.69
N LEU A 15 4.96 4.81 -11.40
CA LEU A 15 4.26 5.97 -10.84
C LEU A 15 2.76 5.70 -10.59
N PRO A 16 2.25 6.03 -9.39
CA PRO A 16 0.81 6.04 -9.11
C PRO A 16 0.05 7.03 -10.00
N LEU A 17 -1.23 6.76 -10.27
CA LEU A 17 -2.04 7.62 -11.16
C LEU A 17 -2.14 9.06 -10.64
N PHE A 18 -2.33 9.27 -9.34
CA PHE A 18 -2.33 10.61 -8.75
C PHE A 18 -1.07 11.39 -9.12
N ILE A 19 0.12 10.78 -9.07
CA ILE A 19 1.36 11.46 -9.40
C ILE A 19 1.36 11.88 -10.88
N ILE A 20 0.86 11.00 -11.76
CA ILE A 20 0.74 11.28 -13.19
C ILE A 20 -0.28 12.41 -13.44
N GLU A 21 -1.44 12.36 -12.78
CA GLU A 21 -2.48 13.38 -12.88
C GLU A 21 -2.02 14.74 -12.35
N GLU A 22 -1.34 14.78 -11.20
CA GLU A 22 -0.78 16.02 -10.66
C GLU A 22 0.38 16.54 -11.50
N TYR A 23 1.23 15.65 -12.03
CA TYR A 23 2.26 16.04 -12.98
C TYR A 23 1.65 16.71 -14.23
N GLU A 24 0.60 16.12 -14.79
CA GLU A 24 -0.15 16.71 -15.91
C GLU A 24 -0.73 18.09 -15.56
N LYS A 25 -1.41 18.22 -14.41
CA LYS A 25 -1.97 19.50 -13.94
C LYS A 25 -0.90 20.56 -13.72
N LEU A 26 0.23 20.18 -13.13
CA LEU A 26 1.34 21.09 -12.85
C LEU A 26 2.04 21.54 -14.13
N LEU A 27 2.24 20.64 -15.11
CA LEU A 27 2.77 21.00 -16.42
C LEU A 27 1.80 21.89 -17.23
N ALA A 28 0.49 21.71 -17.07
CA ALA A 28 -0.49 22.56 -17.74
C ALA A 28 -0.39 24.04 -17.33
N ILE A 29 0.11 24.35 -16.12
CA ILE A 29 0.34 25.73 -15.63
C ILE A 29 1.34 26.48 -16.54
N ILE A 30 2.31 25.76 -17.10
CA ILE A 30 3.32 26.29 -18.03
C ILE A 30 2.98 25.96 -19.50
N ASN A 31 1.70 25.72 -19.79
CA ASN A 31 1.15 25.44 -21.11
C ASN A 31 1.67 24.17 -21.79
N ILE A 32 2.14 23.19 -21.02
CA ILE A 32 2.47 21.86 -21.54
C ILE A 32 1.27 20.96 -21.28
N LYS A 33 0.56 20.60 -22.34
CA LYS A 33 -0.64 19.76 -22.27
C LYS A 33 -0.74 18.87 -23.49
N LEU A 34 -1.26 17.66 -23.29
CA LEU A 34 -1.65 16.76 -24.37
C LEU A 34 -3.16 16.83 -24.57
N PRO A 35 -3.65 16.58 -25.79
CA PRO A 35 -5.08 16.37 -26.01
C PRO A 35 -5.60 15.21 -25.11
N PRO A 36 -6.87 15.27 -24.69
CA PRO A 36 -7.48 14.18 -23.94
C PRO A 36 -7.44 12.89 -24.78
N ASN A 37 -6.88 11.82 -24.21
CA ASN A 37 -6.91 10.50 -24.84
C ASN A 37 -7.28 9.44 -23.80
N PRO A 38 -8.58 9.15 -23.64
CA PRO A 38 -9.07 8.23 -22.62
C PRO A 38 -8.71 6.76 -22.88
N SER A 39 -8.29 6.43 -24.11
CA SER A 39 -7.86 5.07 -24.47
C SER A 39 -6.42 4.75 -24.05
N GLN A 40 -5.65 5.78 -23.67
CA GLN A 40 -4.23 5.66 -23.40
C GLN A 40 -3.96 5.30 -21.94
N GLY A 41 -3.09 4.32 -21.72
CA GLY A 41 -2.66 3.93 -20.38
C GLY A 41 -1.92 5.07 -19.65
N PRO A 42 -2.01 5.15 -18.30
CA PRO A 42 -1.39 6.24 -17.53
C PRO A 42 0.12 6.39 -17.76
N SER A 43 0.86 5.28 -17.81
CA SER A 43 2.32 5.28 -18.04
C SER A 43 2.69 5.91 -19.37
N HIS A 44 1.98 5.54 -20.44
CA HIS A 44 2.17 6.13 -21.76
C HIS A 44 1.81 7.62 -21.78
N ARG A 45 0.72 8.00 -21.11
CA ARG A 45 0.31 9.42 -21.01
C ARG A 45 1.36 10.26 -20.30
N PHE A 46 1.94 9.74 -19.20
CA PHE A 46 3.06 10.37 -18.51
C PHE A 46 4.27 10.54 -19.43
N TRP A 47 4.64 9.47 -20.15
CA TRP A 47 5.79 9.49 -21.06
C TRP A 47 5.63 10.53 -22.17
N ASP A 48 4.44 10.61 -22.77
CA ASP A 48 4.16 11.59 -23.82
C ASP A 48 4.18 13.03 -23.27
N LEU A 49 3.68 13.26 -22.05
CA LEU A 49 3.74 14.58 -21.40
C LEU A 49 5.19 15.00 -21.15
N PHE A 50 6.02 14.07 -20.66
CA PHE A 50 7.43 14.30 -20.45
C PHE A 50 8.16 14.65 -21.77
N ASN A 51 7.90 13.91 -22.84
CA ASN A 51 8.49 14.20 -24.16
C ASN A 51 7.98 15.52 -24.74
N ALA A 52 6.70 15.85 -24.56
CA ALA A 52 6.14 17.12 -24.97
C ALA A 52 6.81 18.30 -24.24
N HIS A 53 7.12 18.13 -22.95
CA HIS A 53 7.90 19.12 -22.20
C HIS A 53 9.33 19.25 -22.76
N ALA A 54 10.04 18.13 -22.95
CA ALA A 54 11.41 18.14 -23.45
C ALA A 54 11.53 18.76 -24.85
N ALA A 55 10.48 18.62 -25.68
CA ALA A 55 10.41 19.16 -27.04
C ALA A 55 9.93 20.64 -27.11
N GLN A 56 9.48 21.22 -26.01
CA GLN A 56 8.98 22.60 -26.00
C GLN A 56 10.11 23.60 -26.29
N LYS A 57 9.82 24.65 -27.07
CA LYS A 57 10.78 25.70 -27.38
C LYS A 57 11.29 26.37 -26.09
N GLY A 58 12.61 26.38 -25.91
CA GLY A 58 13.25 26.91 -24.70
C GLY A 58 13.37 25.90 -23.56
N SER A 59 12.92 24.67 -23.77
CA SER A 59 13.16 23.52 -22.90
C SER A 59 14.28 22.63 -23.44
N SER A 60 14.76 21.72 -22.61
CA SER A 60 15.65 20.63 -22.98
C SER A 60 15.27 19.39 -22.18
N LEU A 61 15.87 18.25 -22.53
CA LEU A 61 15.67 17.03 -21.76
C LEU A 61 16.05 17.22 -20.28
N GLU A 62 17.16 17.91 -20.00
CA GLU A 62 17.62 18.20 -18.65
C GLU A 62 16.65 19.13 -17.89
N VAL A 63 16.04 20.10 -18.59
CA VAL A 63 14.99 20.96 -18.00
C VAL A 63 13.78 20.11 -17.61
N ALA A 64 13.31 19.25 -18.52
CA ALA A 64 12.17 18.38 -18.27
C ALA A 64 12.44 17.40 -17.10
N VAL A 65 13.65 16.84 -17.02
CA VAL A 65 14.07 15.98 -15.91
C VAL A 65 14.15 16.76 -14.59
N THR A 66 14.62 18.01 -14.62
CA THR A 66 14.68 18.85 -13.41
C THR A 66 13.29 19.18 -12.88
N TYR A 67 12.34 19.50 -13.75
CA TYR A 67 10.93 19.66 -13.37
C TYR A 67 10.34 18.36 -12.83
N LEU A 68 10.57 17.24 -13.52
CA LEU A 68 10.10 15.93 -13.06
C LEU A 68 10.62 15.63 -11.65
N TYR A 69 11.93 15.75 -11.44
CA TYR A 69 12.53 15.54 -10.13
C TYR A 69 11.91 16.46 -9.07
N THR A 70 11.73 17.74 -9.38
CA THR A 70 11.18 18.72 -8.43
C THR A 70 9.74 18.38 -8.05
N ILE A 71 8.90 18.05 -9.02
CA ILE A 71 7.50 17.67 -8.80
C ILE A 71 7.43 16.37 -8.00
N LEU A 72 8.14 15.32 -8.45
CA LEU A 72 8.13 14.03 -7.74
C LEU A 72 8.67 14.15 -6.31
N ASN A 73 9.71 14.96 -6.09
CA ASN A 73 10.25 15.23 -4.76
C ASN A 73 9.24 15.99 -3.88
N GLY A 74 8.55 16.99 -4.44
CA GLY A 74 7.50 17.72 -3.72
C GLY A 74 6.30 16.85 -3.37
N LEU A 75 6.01 15.83 -4.18
CA LEU A 75 5.00 14.80 -3.91
C LEU A 75 5.53 13.62 -3.06
N GLU A 76 6.72 13.77 -2.48
CA GLU A 76 7.37 12.81 -1.57
C GLU A 76 7.61 11.40 -2.17
N TRP A 77 7.78 11.33 -3.49
CA TRP A 77 8.19 10.10 -4.16
C TRP A 77 9.67 9.81 -3.92
N LYS A 78 10.02 8.57 -3.56
CA LYS A 78 11.38 8.24 -3.10
C LYS A 78 12.31 7.67 -4.16
N GLU A 79 11.80 7.21 -5.30
CA GLU A 79 12.65 6.64 -6.37
C GLU A 79 13.30 7.74 -7.24
N LEU A 80 13.98 8.70 -6.59
CA LEU A 80 14.56 9.87 -7.26
C LEU A 80 16.07 9.82 -7.39
N ALA A 81 16.73 8.90 -6.69
CA ALA A 81 18.19 8.80 -6.70
C ALA A 81 18.76 8.67 -8.11
N LYS A 82 18.06 7.91 -8.98
CA LYS A 82 18.44 7.71 -10.38
C LYS A 82 18.28 8.98 -11.23
N LEU A 83 17.34 9.86 -10.89
CA LEU A 83 17.12 11.12 -11.61
C LEU A 83 18.14 12.20 -11.22
N LYS A 84 18.67 12.14 -9.99
CA LYS A 84 19.54 13.18 -9.43
C LYS A 84 20.78 13.49 -10.27
N ALA A 85 21.34 12.48 -10.94
CA ALA A 85 22.51 12.62 -11.81
C ALA A 85 22.26 13.46 -13.07
N PHE A 86 21.00 13.70 -13.43
CA PHE A 86 20.59 14.36 -14.68
C PHE A 86 19.96 15.74 -14.46
N ILE A 87 19.91 16.21 -13.21
CA ILE A 87 19.35 17.53 -12.86
C ILE A 87 20.37 18.62 -13.21
N LYS A 88 19.86 19.74 -13.71
CA LYS A 88 20.63 20.97 -13.89
C LYS A 88 20.33 21.97 -12.76
N ASN A 89 21.37 22.42 -12.06
CA ASN A 89 21.23 23.33 -10.91
C ASN A 89 20.84 24.77 -11.31
N ASP A 90 21.04 25.15 -12.57
CA ASP A 90 20.71 26.46 -13.13
C ASP A 90 19.24 26.56 -13.61
N VAL A 91 18.53 25.43 -13.68
CA VAL A 91 17.12 25.39 -14.09
C VAL A 91 16.25 25.82 -12.90
N LYS A 92 15.60 26.98 -13.04
CA LYS A 92 14.57 27.43 -12.09
C LYS A 92 13.20 26.94 -12.54
N VAL A 93 12.56 26.13 -11.69
CA VAL A 93 11.16 25.73 -11.88
C VAL A 93 10.25 26.95 -11.72
N ASP A 94 9.25 27.08 -12.59
CA ASP A 94 8.30 28.19 -12.56
C ASP A 94 7.66 28.33 -11.17
N VAL A 95 7.58 29.57 -10.68
CA VAL A 95 7.07 29.88 -9.35
C VAL A 95 5.62 29.38 -9.20
N LYS A 96 4.80 29.47 -10.24
CA LYS A 96 3.40 29.01 -10.20
C LYS A 96 3.30 27.50 -10.02
N VAL A 97 4.21 26.75 -10.65
CA VAL A 97 4.31 25.29 -10.47
C VAL A 97 4.71 24.98 -9.03
N THR A 98 5.68 25.71 -8.49
CA THR A 98 6.16 25.53 -7.12
C THR A 98 5.08 25.87 -6.07
N GLU A 99 4.31 26.94 -6.29
CA GLU A 99 3.17 27.33 -5.45
C GLU A 99 2.06 26.26 -5.48
N ALA A 100 1.69 25.80 -6.67
CA ALA A 100 0.69 24.75 -6.83
C ALA A 100 1.12 23.44 -6.18
N LEU A 101 2.39 23.03 -6.38
CA LEU A 101 2.98 21.86 -5.74
C LEU A 101 2.94 21.97 -4.21
N THR A 102 3.20 23.15 -3.66
CA THR A 102 3.11 23.41 -2.22
C THR A 102 1.67 23.26 -1.71
N ARG A 103 0.66 23.71 -2.47
CA ARG A 103 -0.76 23.52 -2.12
C ARG A 103 -1.13 22.03 -2.09
N VAL A 104 -0.76 21.28 -3.13
CA VAL A 104 -1.00 19.83 -3.21
C VAL A 104 -0.36 19.12 -2.02
N LYS A 105 0.90 19.47 -1.69
CA LYS A 105 1.61 18.92 -0.54
C LYS A 105 0.89 19.18 0.78
N ASN A 106 0.25 20.33 0.95
CA ASN A 106 -0.45 20.69 2.18
C ASN A 106 -1.85 20.06 2.28
N ASP A 107 -2.50 19.75 1.16
CA ASP A 107 -3.85 19.18 1.13
C ASP A 107 -3.84 17.65 1.28
N LEU A 108 -2.75 17.00 0.90
CA LEU A 108 -2.61 15.54 0.92
C LEU A 108 -2.72 14.94 2.34
N PRO A 109 -2.04 15.47 3.38
CA PRO A 109 -2.14 14.96 4.74
C PRO A 109 -3.53 15.23 5.34
N LYS A 110 -4.12 16.40 5.06
CA LYS A 110 -5.47 16.76 5.55
C LYS A 110 -6.52 15.72 5.15
N ARG A 111 -6.49 15.25 3.89
CA ARG A 111 -7.41 14.22 3.42
C ARG A 111 -7.31 12.89 4.18
N ILE A 112 -6.12 12.56 4.69
CA ILE A 112 -5.90 11.35 5.50
C ILE A 112 -6.29 11.59 6.96
N ILE A 113 -6.08 12.79 7.48
CA ILE A 113 -6.55 13.18 8.82
C ILE A 113 -8.08 13.14 8.85
N ASP A 114 -8.74 13.81 7.90
CA ASP A 114 -10.20 13.87 7.78
C ASP A 114 -10.82 12.48 7.59
N LEU A 115 -10.08 11.54 7.00
CA LEU A 115 -10.51 10.14 6.90
C LEU A 115 -10.65 9.51 8.28
N GLY A 116 -9.68 9.73 9.18
CA GLY A 116 -9.66 9.16 10.53
C GLY A 116 -10.92 9.52 11.33
N ASP A 117 -11.38 10.77 11.20
CA ASP A 117 -12.58 11.28 11.87
C ASP A 117 -13.89 10.63 11.37
N GLN A 118 -13.87 10.03 10.18
CA GLN A 118 -15.01 9.36 9.58
C GLN A 118 -15.07 7.85 9.92
N LEU A 119 -14.03 7.31 10.56
CA LEU A 119 -13.94 5.89 10.87
C LEU A 119 -14.56 5.59 12.24
N GLY A 120 -15.43 4.58 12.28
CA GLY A 120 -15.93 4.05 13.54
C GLY A 120 -14.90 3.16 14.25
N GLU A 121 -15.14 2.85 15.53
CA GLU A 121 -14.25 2.00 16.34
C GLU A 121 -13.99 0.62 15.73
N TYR A 122 -14.95 0.07 14.97
CA TYR A 122 -14.76 -1.20 14.27
C TYR A 122 -13.66 -1.12 13.19
N GLN A 123 -13.61 -0.03 12.43
CA GLN A 123 -12.58 0.21 11.42
C GLN A 123 -11.26 0.59 12.09
N LEU A 124 -11.29 1.49 13.07
CA LEU A 124 -10.09 1.96 13.77
C LEU A 124 -9.37 0.81 14.51
N SER A 125 -10.11 -0.09 15.15
CA SER A 125 -9.54 -1.24 15.84
C SER A 125 -8.86 -2.24 14.88
N ARG A 126 -9.44 -2.46 13.68
CA ARG A 126 -8.80 -3.25 12.62
C ARG A 126 -7.57 -2.58 12.04
N TYR A 127 -7.62 -1.26 11.85
CA TYR A 127 -6.47 -0.49 11.44
C TYR A 127 -5.31 -0.61 12.44
N ARG A 128 -5.59 -0.45 13.74
CA ARG A 128 -4.61 -0.64 14.81
C ARG A 128 -4.05 -2.06 14.83
N LEU A 129 -4.89 -3.09 14.68
CA LEU A 129 -4.43 -4.48 14.55
C LEU A 129 -3.49 -4.64 13.36
N ALA A 130 -3.90 -4.17 12.18
CA ALA A 130 -3.15 -4.31 10.95
C ALA A 130 -1.78 -3.63 11.04
N VAL A 131 -1.73 -2.40 11.55
CA VAL A 131 -0.47 -1.67 11.74
C VAL A 131 0.42 -2.36 12.78
N SER A 132 -0.15 -2.85 13.89
CA SER A 132 0.59 -3.61 14.90
C SER A 132 1.24 -4.88 14.33
N VAL A 133 0.50 -5.61 13.49
CA VAL A 133 1.00 -6.82 12.81
C VAL A 133 2.10 -6.46 11.81
N LEU A 134 1.88 -5.45 10.97
CA LEU A 134 2.85 -5.01 9.96
C LEU A 134 4.20 -4.61 10.57
N THR A 135 4.15 -3.97 11.74
CA THR A 135 5.32 -3.43 12.44
C THR A 135 5.84 -4.34 13.55
N ASN A 136 5.26 -5.52 13.73
CA ASN A 136 5.62 -6.49 14.76
C ASN A 136 5.69 -5.87 16.18
N ARG A 137 4.67 -5.11 16.56
CA ARG A 137 4.56 -4.45 17.88
C ARG A 137 3.37 -4.97 18.68
N ASP A 138 3.25 -4.49 19.91
CA ASP A 138 2.04 -4.69 20.70
C ASP A 138 0.83 -3.97 20.10
N LEU A 139 -0.36 -4.37 20.50
CA LEU A 139 -1.59 -3.77 19.97
C LEU A 139 -1.60 -2.27 20.30
N ILE A 140 -1.73 -1.43 19.28
CA ILE A 140 -1.82 0.02 19.46
C ILE A 140 -3.08 0.32 20.26
N SER A 141 -2.92 1.14 21.31
CA SER A 141 -4.01 1.51 22.21
C SER A 141 -5.13 2.28 21.47
N PRO A 142 -6.41 2.06 21.82
CA PRO A 142 -7.52 2.85 21.28
C PRO A 142 -7.37 4.36 21.51
N GLY A 143 -6.65 4.77 22.54
CA GLY A 143 -6.40 6.18 22.84
C GLY A 143 -5.43 6.89 21.88
N VAL A 144 -4.74 6.14 21.00
CA VAL A 144 -3.85 6.74 20.00
C VAL A 144 -4.68 7.18 18.78
N PRO A 145 -4.61 8.47 18.40
CA PRO A 145 -5.29 9.01 17.23
C PRO A 145 -4.89 8.36 15.91
N PHE A 146 -5.81 8.34 14.94
CA PHE A 146 -5.56 7.74 13.62
C PHE A 146 -4.36 8.35 12.90
N ASN A 147 -4.24 9.69 12.93
CA ASN A 147 -3.17 10.44 12.28
C ASN A 147 -1.79 10.12 12.89
N GLU A 148 -1.70 9.98 14.21
CA GLU A 148 -0.45 9.57 14.87
C GLU A 148 -0.04 8.16 14.44
N VAL A 149 -1.00 7.22 14.39
CA VAL A 149 -0.71 5.87 13.88
C VAL A 149 -0.27 5.90 12.41
N TYR A 150 -0.88 6.75 11.60
CA TYR A 150 -0.52 6.91 10.21
C TYR A 150 0.89 7.48 10.02
N GLU A 151 1.18 8.66 10.57
CA GLU A 151 2.43 9.40 10.32
C GLU A 151 3.61 8.75 11.05
N ASP A 152 3.44 8.41 12.33
CA ASP A 152 4.56 7.98 13.15
C ASP A 152 4.88 6.49 13.04
N ILE A 153 3.93 5.69 12.55
CA ILE A 153 4.07 4.25 12.53
C ILE A 153 3.97 3.70 11.10
N LEU A 154 2.82 3.86 10.46
CA LEU A 154 2.57 3.23 9.16
C LEU A 154 3.46 3.81 8.07
N LEU A 155 3.51 5.14 7.93
CA LEU A 155 4.26 5.81 6.88
C LEU A 155 5.76 5.50 6.97
N LYS A 156 6.32 5.53 8.19
CA LYS A 156 7.72 5.15 8.44
C LYS A 156 7.99 3.69 8.05
N LYS A 157 7.05 2.78 8.33
CA LYS A 157 7.20 1.35 7.99
C LYS A 157 7.07 1.06 6.49
N CYS A 158 6.08 1.67 5.83
CA CYS A 158 5.88 1.52 4.40
C CYS A 158 6.97 2.22 3.59
N GLY A 159 7.61 3.23 4.18
CA GLY A 159 8.67 4.00 3.55
C GLY A 159 8.18 4.86 2.39
N SER A 160 6.92 4.80 2.01
CA SER A 160 6.36 5.50 0.86
C SER A 160 4.88 5.82 1.11
N TYR A 161 4.47 7.05 0.78
CA TYR A 161 3.10 7.51 0.94
C TYR A 161 2.11 6.64 0.12
N PRO A 162 2.31 6.40 -1.19
CA PRO A 162 1.40 5.55 -1.97
C PRO A 162 1.25 4.12 -1.46
N VAL A 163 2.31 3.54 -0.89
CA VAL A 163 2.27 2.20 -0.28
C VAL A 163 1.47 2.22 1.03
N ALA A 164 1.62 3.27 1.84
CA ALA A 164 0.81 3.46 3.05
C ALA A 164 -0.68 3.63 2.72
N ILE A 165 -1.01 4.37 1.66
CA ILE A 165 -2.41 4.51 1.22
C ILE A 165 -2.97 3.17 0.70
N ALA A 166 -2.21 2.43 -0.11
CA ALA A 166 -2.62 1.09 -0.56
C ALA A 166 -2.90 0.15 0.63
N PHE A 167 -2.08 0.23 1.67
CA PHE A 167 -2.31 -0.49 2.92
C PHE A 167 -3.61 -0.07 3.61
N ILE A 168 -3.85 1.24 3.81
CA ILE A 168 -5.07 1.76 4.43
C ILE A 168 -6.31 1.28 3.66
N ILE A 169 -6.30 1.40 2.33
CA ILE A 169 -7.40 0.93 1.47
C ILE A 169 -7.68 -0.55 1.71
N GLY A 170 -6.64 -1.40 1.68
CA GLY A 170 -6.81 -2.83 1.88
C GLY A 170 -7.41 -3.18 3.24
N VAL A 171 -6.97 -2.52 4.32
CA VAL A 171 -7.56 -2.71 5.65
C VAL A 171 -9.01 -2.23 5.71
N LEU A 172 -9.30 -1.07 5.13
CA LEU A 172 -10.64 -0.47 5.17
C LEU A 172 -11.65 -1.28 4.35
N GLU A 173 -11.30 -1.71 3.14
CA GLU A 173 -12.16 -2.57 2.31
C GLU A 173 -12.43 -3.90 3.00
N ARG A 174 -11.43 -4.49 3.69
CA ARG A 174 -11.61 -5.69 4.51
C ARG A 174 -12.53 -5.48 5.71
N SER A 175 -12.56 -4.27 6.26
CA SER A 175 -13.48 -3.90 7.34
C SER A 175 -14.87 -3.47 6.84
N GLY A 176 -15.16 -3.61 5.54
CA GLY A 176 -16.44 -3.25 4.95
C GLY A 176 -16.67 -1.73 4.77
N TRP A 177 -15.62 -0.92 4.86
CA TRP A 177 -15.73 0.53 4.66
C TRP A 177 -15.67 0.87 3.16
N GLY A 178 -16.75 1.44 2.64
CA GLY A 178 -17.00 1.53 1.20
C GLY A 178 -16.49 2.78 0.47
N ASP A 179 -16.06 3.84 1.18
CA ASP A 179 -15.65 5.12 0.55
C ASP A 179 -14.13 5.19 0.27
N THR A 180 -13.48 4.05 0.01
CA THR A 180 -12.05 4.01 -0.35
C THR A 180 -11.76 4.57 -1.74
N ARG A 181 -12.79 4.80 -2.57
CA ARG A 181 -12.63 5.31 -3.93
C ARG A 181 -11.86 6.63 -3.98
N ARG A 182 -12.05 7.49 -2.98
CA ARG A 182 -11.34 8.78 -2.85
C ARG A 182 -9.85 8.62 -2.60
N LEU A 183 -9.43 7.49 -2.03
CA LEU A 183 -8.04 7.19 -1.70
C LEU A 183 -7.30 6.48 -2.85
N LYS A 184 -8.01 5.75 -3.71
CA LYS A 184 -7.43 4.94 -4.79
C LYS A 184 -6.50 5.70 -5.75
N PRO A 185 -6.74 6.97 -6.12
CA PRO A 185 -5.81 7.72 -6.95
C PRO A 185 -4.41 7.80 -6.33
N PHE A 186 -4.34 7.93 -5.00
CA PHE A 186 -3.14 8.14 -4.22
C PHE A 186 -2.37 6.85 -3.88
N ALA A 187 -2.99 5.69 -4.10
CA ALA A 187 -2.41 4.40 -3.77
C ALA A 187 -1.47 3.89 -4.87
N ASP A 188 -0.45 3.15 -4.46
CA ASP A 188 0.35 2.33 -5.37
C ASP A 188 -0.51 1.20 -5.95
N ARG A 189 -0.65 1.17 -7.28
CA ARG A 189 -1.50 0.23 -8.01
C ARG A 189 -0.90 -1.15 -8.18
N SER A 190 0.43 -1.26 -8.03
CA SER A 190 1.14 -2.53 -8.12
C SER A 190 0.98 -3.38 -6.85
N VAL A 191 0.53 -2.76 -5.76
CA VAL A 191 0.38 -3.42 -4.47
C VAL A 191 -0.93 -4.21 -4.43
N ASP A 192 -0.83 -5.54 -4.51
CA ASP A 192 -1.88 -6.42 -4.00
C ASP A 192 -1.71 -6.58 -2.48
N PHE A 193 -2.72 -6.14 -1.74
CA PHE A 193 -2.72 -6.16 -0.28
C PHE A 193 -2.52 -7.57 0.28
N ASN A 194 -3.18 -8.57 -0.31
CA ASN A 194 -3.20 -9.92 0.24
C ASN A 194 -1.82 -10.59 0.10
N THR A 195 -1.11 -10.34 -1.00
CA THR A 195 0.24 -10.86 -1.25
C THR A 195 1.27 -10.08 -0.43
N ARG A 196 1.25 -8.75 -0.55
CA ARG A 196 2.26 -7.87 0.06
C ARG A 196 2.20 -7.88 1.59
N PHE A 197 0.99 -8.01 2.15
CA PHE A 197 0.74 -7.95 3.59
C PHE A 197 0.04 -9.21 4.10
N SER A 198 0.49 -10.39 3.66
CA SER A 198 -0.14 -11.69 3.95
C SER A 198 -0.36 -11.98 5.44
N LYS A 199 0.56 -11.58 6.33
CA LYS A 199 0.36 -11.69 7.79
C LYS A 199 -0.78 -10.80 8.30
N VAL A 200 -0.93 -9.62 7.70
CA VAL A 200 -2.03 -8.69 8.02
C VAL A 200 -3.34 -9.25 7.50
N ASP A 201 -3.41 -9.76 6.26
CA ASP A 201 -4.60 -10.45 5.75
C ASP A 201 -5.00 -11.63 6.64
N LEU A 202 -4.03 -12.45 7.08
CA LEU A 202 -4.27 -13.52 8.05
C LEU A 202 -4.93 -12.98 9.33
N CYS A 203 -4.34 -11.97 9.97
CA CYS A 203 -4.87 -11.44 11.22
C CYS A 203 -6.23 -10.77 11.05
N LEU A 204 -6.47 -10.03 9.96
CA LEU A 204 -7.78 -9.47 9.69
C LEU A 204 -8.82 -10.57 9.47
N THR A 205 -8.47 -11.61 8.69
CA THR A 205 -9.30 -12.79 8.48
C THR A 205 -9.63 -13.49 9.81
N VAL A 206 -8.67 -13.74 10.68
CA VAL A 206 -8.94 -14.38 11.97
C VAL A 206 -9.75 -13.48 12.90
N ALA A 207 -9.51 -12.16 12.89
CA ALA A 207 -10.31 -11.21 13.66
C ALA A 207 -11.77 -11.17 13.18
N ASP A 208 -12.00 -11.25 11.87
CA ASP A 208 -13.33 -11.32 11.27
C ASP A 208 -14.03 -12.65 11.59
N TYR A 209 -13.30 -13.77 11.53
CA TYR A 209 -13.80 -15.09 11.94
C TYR A 209 -14.37 -15.06 13.35
N TYR A 210 -13.62 -14.53 14.32
CA TYR A 210 -14.12 -14.35 15.69
C TYR A 210 -15.15 -13.23 15.80
N GLY A 211 -15.08 -12.21 14.95
CA GLY A 211 -16.06 -11.11 14.84
C GLY A 211 -17.46 -11.59 14.51
N ASN A 212 -17.58 -12.66 13.72
CA ASN A 212 -18.84 -13.26 13.33
C ASN A 212 -19.41 -14.26 14.37
N MET A 213 -18.69 -14.51 15.46
CA MET A 213 -19.16 -15.36 16.55
C MET A 213 -19.91 -14.54 17.59
N SER A 214 -20.94 -15.15 18.20
CA SER A 214 -21.54 -14.63 19.44
C SER A 214 -20.49 -14.54 20.55
N ASP A 215 -20.69 -13.69 21.57
CA ASP A 215 -19.74 -13.59 22.69
C ASP A 215 -19.58 -14.92 23.45
N ARG A 216 -20.65 -15.72 23.51
CA ARG A 216 -20.63 -17.06 24.10
C ARG A 216 -19.76 -18.02 23.29
N ASP A 217 -19.94 -18.05 21.98
CA ASP A 217 -19.15 -18.91 21.09
C ASP A 217 -17.69 -18.50 21.08
N PHE A 218 -17.42 -17.19 21.00
CA PHE A 218 -16.07 -16.65 21.07
C PHE A 218 -15.40 -17.01 22.41
N SER A 219 -16.10 -16.87 23.54
CA SER A 219 -15.57 -17.25 24.85
C SER A 219 -15.25 -18.74 24.93
N SER A 220 -16.12 -19.59 24.37
CA SER A 220 -15.91 -21.03 24.31
C SER A 220 -14.69 -21.37 23.44
N ALA A 221 -14.56 -20.75 22.27
CA ALA A 221 -13.42 -20.92 21.37
C ALA A 221 -12.10 -20.46 22.01
N LYS A 222 -12.11 -19.35 22.75
CA LYS A 222 -10.95 -18.87 23.53
C LYS A 222 -10.47 -19.90 24.55
N VAL A 223 -11.40 -20.44 25.35
CA VAL A 223 -11.07 -21.44 26.39
C VAL A 223 -10.51 -22.70 25.76
N TYR A 224 -11.17 -23.24 24.73
CA TYR A 224 -10.71 -24.43 24.02
C TYR A 224 -9.32 -24.23 23.44
N THR A 225 -9.12 -23.16 22.67
CA THR A 225 -7.83 -22.86 22.04
C THR A 225 -6.74 -22.63 23.08
N SER A 226 -7.09 -22.04 24.23
CA SER A 226 -6.14 -21.87 25.32
C SER A 226 -5.67 -23.20 25.90
N ALA A 227 -6.62 -24.10 26.20
CA ALA A 227 -6.32 -25.41 26.75
C ALA A 227 -5.47 -26.26 25.80
N VAL A 228 -5.82 -26.27 24.51
CA VAL A 228 -5.18 -27.17 23.52
C VAL A 228 -3.89 -26.57 22.94
N HIS A 229 -3.86 -25.25 22.66
CA HIS A 229 -2.79 -24.64 21.85
C HIS A 229 -1.98 -23.58 22.58
N LEU A 230 -2.42 -23.10 23.76
CA LEU A 230 -1.72 -22.05 24.51
C LEU A 230 -1.31 -22.48 25.93
N LYS A 231 -1.27 -23.78 26.23
CA LYS A 231 -0.84 -24.32 27.53
C LYS A 231 -1.62 -23.72 28.71
N ASN A 232 -2.94 -23.59 28.58
CA ASN A 232 -3.83 -23.02 29.60
C ASN A 232 -3.53 -21.55 29.98
N LEU A 233 -3.00 -20.75 29.05
CA LEU A 233 -2.80 -19.33 29.26
C LEU A 233 -4.13 -18.62 29.58
N SER A 234 -4.13 -17.71 30.55
CA SER A 234 -5.32 -16.89 30.82
C SER A 234 -5.63 -15.95 29.64
N VAL A 235 -6.82 -16.12 29.05
CA VAL A 235 -7.29 -15.37 27.87
C VAL A 235 -8.70 -14.79 28.04
N SER A 236 -9.28 -14.90 29.24
CA SER A 236 -10.66 -14.47 29.52
C SER A 236 -10.86 -12.98 29.23
N ASN A 237 -9.90 -12.15 29.63
CA ASN A 237 -9.92 -10.70 29.42
C ASN A 237 -9.58 -10.24 28.00
N LYS A 238 -9.18 -11.15 27.09
CA LYS A 238 -8.79 -10.78 25.72
C LYS A 238 -10.01 -10.60 24.83
N ASN A 239 -10.11 -9.44 24.18
CA ASN A 239 -11.06 -9.23 23.10
C ASN A 239 -10.62 -9.98 21.82
N ARG A 240 -11.46 -9.96 20.78
CA ARG A 240 -11.23 -10.69 19.51
C ARG A 240 -9.92 -10.31 18.82
N ILE A 241 -9.55 -9.03 18.88
CA ILE A 241 -8.33 -8.49 18.25
C ILE A 241 -7.09 -8.89 19.05
N GLU A 242 -7.12 -8.70 20.37
CA GLU A 242 -6.03 -9.09 21.28
C GLU A 242 -5.78 -10.59 21.24
N PHE A 243 -6.86 -11.39 21.17
CA PHE A 243 -6.77 -12.83 21.05
C PHE A 243 -6.16 -13.24 19.70
N THR A 244 -6.58 -12.61 18.60
CA THR A 244 -5.99 -12.85 17.27
C THR A 244 -4.49 -12.56 17.25
N LEU A 245 -4.07 -11.42 17.82
CA LEU A 245 -2.65 -11.06 17.89
C LEU A 245 -1.86 -12.06 18.74
N LEU A 246 -2.43 -12.54 19.85
CA LEU A 246 -1.83 -13.60 20.68
C LEU A 246 -1.62 -14.89 19.88
N LEU A 247 -2.64 -15.34 19.13
CA LEU A 247 -2.56 -16.56 18.32
C LEU A 247 -1.43 -16.49 17.31
N MET A 248 -1.27 -15.34 16.64
CA MET A 248 -0.15 -15.12 15.73
C MET A 248 1.19 -15.15 16.47
N LYS A 249 1.34 -14.41 17.57
CA LYS A 249 2.59 -14.35 18.37
C LYS A 249 3.00 -15.71 18.95
N ARG A 250 2.05 -16.62 19.16
CA ARG A 250 2.29 -17.97 19.69
C ARG A 250 2.34 -19.04 18.59
N ASN A 251 2.37 -18.65 17.30
CA ASN A 251 2.38 -19.57 16.16
C ASN A 251 1.23 -20.60 16.19
N VAL A 252 0.08 -20.20 16.73
CA VAL A 252 -1.17 -20.98 16.63
C VAL A 252 -1.79 -20.80 15.26
N ILE A 253 -1.61 -19.62 14.66
CA ILE A 253 -1.96 -19.34 13.26
C ILE A 253 -0.69 -18.90 12.52
N SER A 254 -0.61 -19.23 11.23
CA SER A 254 0.44 -18.77 10.33
C SER A 254 -0.11 -18.58 8.92
N VAL A 255 0.66 -17.92 8.04
CA VAL A 255 0.17 -17.64 6.67
C VAL A 255 -0.10 -18.95 5.96
N GLY A 256 -1.33 -19.13 5.48
CA GLY A 256 -1.79 -20.37 4.86
C GLY A 256 -2.24 -21.48 5.83
N ASP A 257 -1.98 -21.36 7.13
CA ASP A 257 -2.38 -22.36 8.12
C ASP A 257 -3.13 -21.76 9.33
N VAL A 258 -4.41 -22.10 9.38
CA VAL A 258 -5.39 -21.73 10.42
C VAL A 258 -6.06 -22.97 11.01
N SER A 259 -5.51 -24.16 10.75
CA SER A 259 -6.11 -25.45 11.10
C SER A 259 -6.38 -25.62 12.59
N LYS A 260 -5.54 -25.01 13.45
CA LYS A 260 -5.66 -25.07 14.92
C LYS A 260 -6.84 -24.30 15.49
N ILE A 261 -7.49 -23.44 14.70
CA ILE A 261 -8.64 -22.62 15.15
C ILE A 261 -9.88 -22.80 14.29
N GLU A 262 -9.77 -23.52 13.18
CA GLU A 262 -10.83 -23.72 12.20
C GLU A 262 -11.90 -24.68 12.76
N ASP A 263 -13.09 -24.15 13.02
CA ASP A 263 -14.27 -24.96 13.28
C ASP A 263 -14.79 -25.50 11.94
N LYS A 264 -14.46 -26.77 11.66
CA LYS A 264 -14.86 -27.47 10.44
C LYS A 264 -16.38 -27.69 10.31
N VAL A 265 -17.14 -27.46 11.36
CA VAL A 265 -18.59 -27.73 11.42
C VAL A 265 -19.39 -26.43 11.28
N ARG A 266 -19.10 -25.41 12.09
CA ARG A 266 -19.95 -24.20 12.17
C ARG A 266 -19.55 -23.08 11.21
N TYR A 267 -18.26 -22.96 10.88
CA TYR A 267 -17.74 -21.83 10.09
C TYR A 267 -16.69 -22.23 9.02
N PRO A 268 -16.83 -23.34 8.29
CA PRO A 268 -15.80 -23.83 7.36
C PRO A 268 -15.55 -22.91 6.14
N ILE A 269 -16.53 -22.08 5.76
CA ILE A 269 -16.46 -21.23 4.56
C ILE A 269 -15.41 -20.12 4.73
N PHE A 270 -15.26 -19.60 5.95
CA PHE A 270 -14.46 -18.40 6.21
C PHE A 270 -12.98 -18.57 5.82
N PHE A 271 -12.41 -19.72 6.17
CA PHE A 271 -11.02 -20.02 5.87
C PHE A 271 -10.80 -20.66 4.50
N LYS A 272 -11.85 -21.16 3.85
CA LYS A 272 -11.77 -21.66 2.47
C LYS A 272 -11.41 -20.54 1.50
N GLU A 273 -12.01 -19.36 1.65
CA GLU A 273 -11.66 -18.19 0.83
C GLU A 273 -10.25 -17.68 1.10
N TYR A 274 -9.83 -17.67 2.37
CA TYR A 274 -8.46 -17.31 2.75
C TYR A 274 -7.42 -18.27 2.16
N LYS A 275 -7.65 -19.58 2.24
CA LYS A 275 -6.77 -20.60 1.65
C LYS A 275 -6.67 -20.43 0.14
N LYS A 276 -7.79 -20.23 -0.57
CA LYS A 276 -7.80 -19.93 -2.01
C LYS A 276 -6.98 -18.68 -2.36
N ARG A 277 -7.12 -17.60 -1.58
CA ARG A 277 -6.31 -16.39 -1.79
C ARG A 277 -4.84 -16.72 -1.61
N THR A 278 -4.47 -17.46 -0.58
CA THR A 278 -3.06 -17.81 -0.26
C THR A 278 -2.43 -18.79 -1.27
N GLU A 279 -3.18 -19.79 -1.74
CA GLU A 279 -2.73 -20.76 -2.74
C GLU A 279 -2.41 -20.10 -4.09
N LYS A 280 -3.22 -19.12 -4.52
CA LYS A 280 -2.90 -18.30 -5.71
C LYS A 280 -1.57 -17.58 -5.56
N GLN A 281 -1.25 -17.06 -4.36
CA GLN A 281 0.01 -16.37 -4.10
C GLN A 281 1.21 -17.32 -4.21
N GLN A 282 1.06 -18.57 -3.75
CA GLN A 282 2.13 -19.57 -3.85
C GLN A 282 2.38 -19.99 -5.30
N GLN A 283 1.33 -20.10 -6.12
CA GLN A 283 1.47 -20.39 -7.55
C GLN A 283 2.17 -19.26 -8.31
N ASP A 284 1.78 -18.00 -8.06
CA ASP A 284 2.40 -16.83 -8.68
C ASP A 284 3.88 -16.73 -8.27
N THR A 285 4.21 -16.98 -7.00
CA THR A 285 5.60 -16.95 -6.50
C THR A 285 6.47 -18.06 -7.13
N HIS A 286 5.93 -19.28 -7.30
CA HIS A 286 6.63 -20.38 -7.97
C HIS A 286 6.88 -20.10 -9.46
N LEU A 287 5.95 -19.45 -10.16
CA LEU A 287 6.13 -19.05 -11.56
C LEU A 287 7.27 -18.04 -11.73
N TYR A 288 7.37 -17.02 -10.87
CA TYR A 288 8.48 -16.05 -10.92
C TYR A 288 9.85 -16.65 -10.57
N THR A 289 9.88 -17.61 -9.62
CA THR A 289 11.14 -18.28 -9.23
C THR A 289 11.66 -19.16 -10.38
N THR A 290 10.76 -19.90 -11.05
CA THR A 290 11.11 -20.76 -12.19
C THR A 290 11.55 -19.94 -13.41
N THR A 291 10.96 -18.76 -13.64
CA THR A 291 11.30 -17.91 -14.79
C THR A 291 12.64 -17.20 -14.60
N THR A 292 13.02 -16.86 -13.36
CA THR A 292 14.34 -16.29 -13.04
C THR A 292 15.47 -17.34 -13.19
N GLU A 293 15.23 -18.59 -12.77
CA GLU A 293 16.21 -19.68 -12.93
C GLU A 293 16.41 -20.11 -14.39
N LEU A 294 15.37 -20.01 -15.23
CA LEU A 294 15.46 -20.29 -16.67
C LEU A 294 16.17 -19.18 -17.47
N SER A 295 16.14 -17.93 -17.00
CA SER A 295 16.83 -16.81 -17.64
C SER A 295 18.30 -16.65 -17.20
N GLU A 296 18.66 -17.15 -16.01
CA GLU A 296 20.07 -17.24 -15.59
C GLU A 296 20.79 -18.48 -16.15
N SER A 297 20.08 -19.58 -16.46
CA SER A 297 20.69 -20.78 -17.05
C SER A 297 20.87 -20.73 -18.57
N THR A 298 20.21 -19.80 -19.27
CA THR A 298 20.37 -19.61 -20.73
C THR A 298 21.40 -18.54 -21.10
N GLY A 299 21.93 -17.77 -20.14
CA GLY A 299 22.95 -16.75 -20.36
C GLY A 299 24.42 -17.22 -20.26
N ASN A 300 24.66 -18.51 -20.01
CA ASN A 300 26.00 -19.07 -19.78
C ASN A 300 26.37 -20.23 -20.71
N ASN A 301 25.78 -20.30 -21.90
CA ASN A 301 26.30 -21.15 -22.98
C ASN A 301 26.15 -20.46 -24.34
N LEU A 302 27.32 -20.08 -24.88
CA LEU A 302 27.65 -19.66 -26.26
C LEU A 302 27.43 -18.18 -26.63
#